data_AF-A0AB33KW55-F1
#
_entry.id   AF-A0AB33KW55-F1
#
_cell.length_a   1.000
_cell.length_b   1.000
_cell.length_c   1.000
_cell.angle_alpha   90.00
_cell.angle_beta   90.00
_cell.angle_gamma   90.00
#
_symmetry.space_group_name_H-M   'P 1'
#
loop_
_entity.id
_entity.type
_entity.pdbx_description
1 polymer ?
#
loop_
_entity_poly.entity_id
_entity_poly.type
_entity_poly.pdbx_seq_one_letter_code
_entity_poly.pdbx_strand_id
1 'polypeptide(L)'
;MKKIKFIIALLCISILAVQCTKEDNNLTSDNAPMGINSPSMLEINNAECYTVDGFGPNSYWADYIVNQSTTNFLKTEHNEAASFFGMGNVPLYLAGGDGTFNALSYSNGYVVWGEELLASALNYGNVAIAYVAAHEMAHQVQFRDNTIPSGNHVSATELEADGFGGYFIRRTYTSDWNTAAGAYNFSQTLAGPNGSSHGTAAQRRSAFRLGYLLGDNGTYSNRNFDTNFFYYYDYYVKDGRLKLELVKPATIEQSQHEHIVAHLEELQKIASGEISEEEFLNLN
;
A
#
# COMPACT_ATOMS: atom_id res chain seq x y z
N MET A 1 -28.63 -61.44 -31.70
CA MET A 1 -29.58 -61.59 -30.57
C MET A 1 -28.82 -61.87 -29.28
N LYS A 2 -29.29 -61.29 -28.15
CA LYS A 2 -28.78 -61.35 -26.75
C LYS A 2 -27.75 -60.27 -26.42
N LYS A 3 -28.15 -59.11 -25.88
CA LYS A 3 -28.60 -58.75 -24.50
C LYS A 3 -27.44 -58.65 -23.48
N ILE A 4 -27.09 -57.38 -23.18
CA ILE A 4 -26.93 -56.74 -21.86
C ILE A 4 -25.90 -57.36 -20.89
N LYS A 5 -24.95 -56.53 -20.42
CA LYS A 5 -24.84 -56.12 -19.00
C LYS A 5 -23.90 -54.92 -18.83
N PHE A 6 -24.51 -53.81 -18.43
CA PHE A 6 -23.86 -52.67 -17.78
C PHE A 6 -23.15 -53.17 -16.51
N ILE A 7 -21.88 -52.84 -16.35
CA ILE A 7 -21.18 -52.90 -15.07
C ILE A 7 -20.90 -51.45 -14.68
N ILE A 8 -21.62 -50.98 -13.66
CA ILE A 8 -21.35 -49.75 -12.94
C ILE A 8 -20.13 -50.05 -12.07
N ALA A 9 -18.98 -49.48 -12.39
CA ALA A 9 -17.85 -49.44 -11.48
C ALA A 9 -18.07 -48.25 -10.52
N LEU A 10 -18.52 -48.56 -9.29
CA LEU A 10 -18.38 -47.62 -8.16
C LEU A 10 -16.89 -47.49 -7.87
N LEU A 11 -16.31 -46.33 -8.18
CA LEU A 11 -14.99 -45.97 -7.69
C LEU A 11 -15.18 -45.31 -6.31
N CYS A 12 -14.96 -46.09 -5.25
CA CYS A 12 -14.78 -45.54 -3.91
C CYS A 12 -13.47 -44.74 -3.89
N ILE A 13 -13.56 -43.41 -3.93
CA ILE A 13 -12.43 -42.54 -3.60
C ILE A 13 -12.35 -42.51 -2.07
N SER A 14 -11.48 -43.35 -1.51
CA SER A 14 -11.03 -43.25 -0.14
C SER A 14 -10.24 -41.95 0.02
N ILE A 15 -10.78 -41.00 0.76
CA ILE A 15 -10.07 -39.83 1.25
C ILE A 15 -9.01 -40.36 2.23
N LEU A 16 -7.76 -40.39 1.79
CA LEU A 16 -6.63 -40.55 2.69
C LEU A 16 -6.50 -39.24 3.47
N ALA A 17 -6.88 -39.30 4.75
CA ALA A 17 -6.44 -38.31 5.72
C ALA A 17 -4.91 -38.38 5.78
N VAL A 18 -4.24 -37.39 5.20
CA VAL A 18 -2.83 -37.16 5.46
C VAL A 18 -2.73 -36.71 6.91
N GLN A 19 -2.37 -37.66 7.78
CA GLN A 19 -1.88 -37.37 9.11
C GLN A 19 -0.64 -36.49 8.96
N CYS A 20 -0.69 -35.34 9.61
CA CYS A 20 0.41 -34.41 9.76
C CYS A 20 1.57 -35.12 10.49
N THR A 21 2.53 -35.66 9.74
CA THR A 21 3.84 -36.00 10.27
C THR A 21 4.74 -34.79 10.05
N LYS A 22 4.97 -34.05 11.14
CA LYS A 22 6.04 -33.05 11.25
C LYS A 22 7.36 -33.67 10.80
N GLU A 23 7.96 -33.12 9.75
CA GLU A 23 9.41 -33.11 9.64
C GLU A 23 9.89 -31.77 10.23
N ASP A 24 10.59 -31.88 11.36
CA ASP A 24 11.20 -30.76 12.07
C ASP A 24 12.36 -30.20 11.25
N ASN A 25 12.09 -29.20 10.41
CA ASN A 25 13.10 -28.23 10.04
C ASN A 25 13.15 -27.17 11.14
N ASN A 26 13.97 -27.44 12.15
CA ASN A 26 14.34 -26.50 13.20
C ASN A 26 15.01 -25.26 12.61
N LEU A 27 14.20 -24.25 12.29
CA LEU A 27 14.56 -22.85 12.49
C LEU A 27 13.90 -22.42 13.80
N THR A 28 14.58 -22.63 14.92
CA THR A 28 14.19 -22.05 16.21
C THR A 28 14.36 -20.53 16.12
N SER A 29 13.27 -19.83 15.74
CA SER A 29 13.11 -18.41 16.01
C SER A 29 12.68 -18.26 17.46
N ASP A 30 13.65 -18.19 18.38
CA ASP A 30 13.40 -17.90 19.80
C ASP A 30 12.86 -16.47 20.06
N ASN A 31 12.51 -15.73 18.99
CA ASN A 31 12.00 -14.35 19.04
C ASN A 31 10.70 -14.15 18.24
N ALA A 32 9.97 -15.22 17.89
CA ALA A 32 8.65 -15.05 17.29
C ALA A 32 7.70 -14.41 18.32
N PRO A 33 6.96 -13.34 17.97
CA PRO A 33 6.02 -12.72 18.88
C PRO A 33 4.94 -13.71 19.32
N MET A 34 4.60 -13.67 20.61
CA MET A 34 3.45 -14.43 21.10
C MET A 34 2.16 -13.88 20.49
N GLY A 35 1.29 -14.76 20.04
CA GLY A 35 -0.06 -14.38 19.67
C GLY A 35 -0.83 -13.86 20.88
N ILE A 36 -1.48 -12.70 20.70
CA ILE A 36 -2.40 -12.09 21.66
C ILE A 36 -3.85 -12.39 21.24
N ASN A 37 -4.77 -12.21 22.19
CA ASN A 37 -6.19 -12.17 21.85
C ASN A 37 -6.49 -10.98 20.93
N SER A 38 -7.56 -11.08 20.14
CA SER A 38 -8.05 -9.94 19.34
C SER A 38 -8.13 -8.68 20.21
N PRO A 39 -7.61 -7.53 19.75
CA PRO A 39 -7.78 -6.28 20.46
C PRO A 39 -9.24 -6.09 20.82
N SER A 40 -9.53 -5.78 22.10
CA SER A 40 -10.91 -5.73 22.63
C SER A 40 -11.91 -4.88 21.84
N MET A 41 -11.42 -3.93 21.03
CA MET A 41 -12.25 -3.09 20.15
C MET A 41 -12.52 -3.68 18.75
N LEU A 42 -11.92 -4.83 18.44
CA LEU A 42 -12.07 -5.58 17.18
C LEU A 42 -12.79 -6.92 17.38
N GLU A 43 -13.48 -7.13 18.50
CA GLU A 43 -14.22 -8.36 18.78
C GLU A 43 -15.47 -8.49 17.90
N ILE A 44 -15.28 -8.77 16.62
CA ILE A 44 -16.35 -9.05 15.67
C ILE A 44 -15.97 -10.36 14.95
N ASN A 45 -16.48 -11.47 15.49
CA ASN A 45 -16.51 -12.84 14.94
C ASN A 45 -15.27 -13.72 15.22
N ASN A 46 -15.42 -14.61 16.22
CA ASN A 46 -14.64 -15.82 16.48
C ASN A 46 -13.19 -15.67 16.99
N ALA A 47 -13.06 -15.13 18.21
CA ALA A 47 -11.83 -15.17 19.02
C ALA A 47 -11.33 -16.60 19.39
N GLU A 48 -11.88 -17.68 18.82
CA GLU A 48 -11.49 -19.07 19.10
C GLU A 48 -10.62 -19.71 18.01
N CYS A 49 -10.27 -18.99 16.94
CA CYS A 49 -9.25 -19.35 15.95
C CYS A 49 -8.52 -18.05 15.58
N TYR A 50 -7.19 -18.02 15.67
CA TYR A 50 -6.39 -16.79 15.67
C TYR A 50 -6.48 -15.88 14.43
N THR A 51 -7.29 -16.18 13.40
CA THR A 51 -7.29 -15.47 12.12
C THR A 51 -7.62 -13.99 12.25
N VAL A 52 -6.77 -13.14 11.66
CA VAL A 52 -7.02 -11.71 11.47
C VAL A 52 -7.79 -11.53 10.15
N ASP A 53 -8.95 -10.87 10.19
CA ASP A 53 -9.75 -10.63 8.98
C ASP A 53 -8.94 -9.87 7.91
N GLY A 54 -9.12 -10.24 6.64
CA GLY A 54 -8.30 -9.71 5.53
C GLY A 54 -6.89 -10.32 5.40
N PHE A 55 -6.51 -11.27 6.25
CA PHE A 55 -5.23 -11.97 6.22
C PHE A 55 -5.40 -13.50 6.11
N GLY A 56 -4.28 -14.21 5.93
CA GLY A 56 -4.27 -15.66 5.77
C GLY A 56 -4.80 -16.42 6.99
N PRO A 57 -5.21 -17.70 6.81
CA PRO A 57 -5.85 -18.51 7.86
C PRO A 57 -4.94 -18.88 9.03
N ASN A 58 -3.64 -18.60 8.93
CA ASN A 58 -2.65 -18.84 9.99
C ASN A 58 -2.18 -17.53 10.66
N SER A 59 -2.75 -16.39 10.27
CA SER A 59 -2.45 -15.11 10.91
C SER A 59 -2.94 -15.08 12.36
N TYR A 60 -2.29 -14.27 13.18
CA TYR A 60 -2.65 -14.04 14.58
C TYR A 60 -2.34 -12.60 15.01
N TRP A 61 -3.07 -12.08 16.00
CA TRP A 61 -2.77 -10.76 16.54
C TRP A 61 -1.47 -10.77 17.34
N ALA A 62 -0.64 -9.75 17.21
CA ALA A 62 0.65 -9.66 17.88
C ALA A 62 0.93 -8.27 18.50
N ASP A 63 1.74 -8.23 19.55
CA ASP A 63 2.19 -6.97 20.18
C ASP A 63 3.35 -6.29 19.40
N TYR A 64 4.15 -7.12 18.71
CA TYR A 64 5.19 -6.75 17.77
C TYR A 64 5.23 -7.76 16.61
N ILE A 65 5.82 -7.38 15.47
CA ILE A 65 6.07 -8.23 14.30
C ILE A 65 7.49 -7.95 13.79
N VAL A 66 8.15 -8.95 13.18
CA VAL A 66 9.57 -8.91 12.77
C VAL A 66 10.55 -8.78 13.94
N ASN A 67 10.57 -7.64 14.63
CA ASN A 67 11.25 -7.41 15.92
C ASN A 67 10.75 -6.09 16.54
N GLN A 68 11.07 -5.85 17.82
CA GLN A 68 10.62 -4.66 18.56
C GLN A 68 11.10 -3.34 17.94
N SER A 69 12.33 -3.28 17.44
CA SER A 69 12.90 -2.06 16.85
C SER A 69 12.17 -1.67 15.58
N THR A 70 11.99 -2.61 14.65
CA THR A 70 11.26 -2.41 13.39
C THR A 70 9.78 -2.09 13.66
N THR A 71 9.15 -2.78 14.61
CA THR A 71 7.77 -2.47 15.03
C THR A 71 7.66 -1.04 15.59
N ASN A 72 8.60 -0.60 16.43
CA ASN A 72 8.56 0.73 17.01
C ASN A 72 8.80 1.82 15.95
N PHE A 73 9.68 1.55 14.98
CA PHE A 73 9.88 2.42 13.83
C PHE A 73 8.58 2.56 13.02
N LEU A 74 7.93 1.46 12.66
CA LEU A 74 6.59 1.45 12.08
C LEU A 74 5.61 2.34 12.87
N LYS A 75 5.48 2.09 14.18
CA LYS A 75 4.55 2.83 15.05
C LYS A 75 4.85 4.33 15.02
N THR A 76 6.11 4.71 14.88
CA THR A 76 6.55 6.10 14.77
C THR A 76 6.08 6.71 13.46
N GLU A 77 6.37 6.07 12.32
CA GLU A 77 5.97 6.56 11.00
C GLU A 77 4.44 6.59 10.83
N HIS A 78 3.71 5.61 11.36
CA HIS A 78 2.24 5.60 11.38
C HIS A 78 1.68 6.80 12.14
N ASN A 79 2.23 7.11 13.31
CA ASN A 79 1.80 8.26 14.11
C ASN A 79 2.20 9.59 13.46
N GLU A 80 3.39 9.65 12.83
CA GLU A 80 3.85 10.83 12.10
C GLU A 80 2.96 11.10 10.89
N ALA A 81 2.58 10.07 10.12
CA ALA A 81 1.62 10.18 9.02
C ALA A 81 0.24 10.64 9.52
N ALA A 82 -0.24 10.07 10.63
CA ALA A 82 -1.51 10.48 11.23
C ALA A 82 -1.50 11.95 11.66
N SER A 83 -0.39 12.41 12.25
CA SER A 83 -0.18 13.81 12.62
C SER A 83 -0.14 14.72 11.38
N PHE A 84 0.68 14.35 10.39
CA PHE A 84 0.87 15.12 9.16
C PHE A 84 -0.44 15.32 8.38
N PHE A 85 -1.25 14.27 8.25
CA PHE A 85 -2.55 14.34 7.58
C PHE A 85 -3.69 14.85 8.46
N GLY A 86 -3.43 15.17 9.73
CA GLY A 86 -4.44 15.68 10.66
C GLY A 86 -5.52 14.66 11.05
N MET A 87 -5.17 13.37 11.06
CA MET A 87 -6.09 12.28 11.36
C MET A 87 -6.26 12.00 12.86
N GLY A 88 -5.47 12.65 13.72
CA GLY A 88 -5.49 12.38 15.17
C GLY A 88 -5.07 10.95 15.48
N ASN A 89 -5.68 10.32 16.48
CA ASN A 89 -5.35 8.95 16.84
C ASN A 89 -6.02 7.95 15.89
N VAL A 90 -5.21 7.22 15.13
CA VAL A 90 -5.64 6.06 14.32
C VAL A 90 -4.99 4.83 14.94
N PRO A 91 -5.74 3.89 15.51
CA PRO A 91 -5.16 2.67 16.06
C PRO A 91 -4.40 1.86 15.00
N LEU A 92 -3.24 1.33 15.38
CA LEU A 92 -2.46 0.39 14.59
C LEU A 92 -2.42 -0.96 15.31
N TYR A 93 -2.78 -2.01 14.58
CA TYR A 93 -2.70 -3.39 15.05
C TYR A 93 -1.76 -4.21 14.16
N LEU A 94 -1.25 -5.31 14.71
CA LEU A 94 -0.24 -6.11 14.04
C LEU A 94 -0.73 -7.55 13.90
N ALA A 95 -0.57 -8.11 12.72
CA ALA A 95 -0.88 -9.50 12.38
C ALA A 95 0.44 -10.25 12.13
N GLY A 96 0.76 -11.22 12.98
CA GLY A 96 1.90 -12.13 12.81
C GLY A 96 1.51 -13.43 12.11
N GLY A 97 2.51 -14.17 11.65
CA GLY A 97 2.33 -15.51 11.05
C GLY A 97 2.11 -15.52 9.54
N ASP A 98 1.90 -16.72 9.00
CA ASP A 98 1.84 -16.94 7.55
C ASP A 98 0.61 -16.31 6.89
N GLY A 99 0.80 -15.79 5.68
CA GLY A 99 -0.26 -15.12 4.91
C GLY A 99 -0.55 -13.71 5.41
N THR A 100 0.47 -13.04 5.95
CA THR A 100 0.42 -11.67 6.43
C THR A 100 1.08 -10.66 5.48
N PHE A 101 1.23 -11.00 4.20
CA PHE A 101 1.69 -10.06 3.18
C PHE A 101 0.59 -9.06 2.80
N ASN A 102 0.17 -8.22 3.76
CA ASN A 102 -0.78 -7.15 3.53
C ASN A 102 -0.70 -6.05 4.60
N ALA A 103 -1.23 -4.88 4.26
CA ALA A 103 -1.55 -3.79 5.17
C ALA A 103 -2.94 -3.28 4.79
N LEU A 104 -3.79 -3.06 5.78
CA LEU A 104 -5.19 -2.74 5.53
C LEU A 104 -5.66 -1.61 6.43
N SER A 105 -6.09 -0.54 5.79
CA SER A 105 -6.84 0.55 6.39
C SER A 105 -8.34 0.23 6.38
N TYR A 106 -8.99 0.32 7.54
CA TYR A 106 -10.40 0.04 7.70
C TYR A 106 -11.21 1.32 7.91
N SER A 107 -12.37 1.40 7.25
CA SER A 107 -13.25 2.59 7.27
C SER A 107 -13.83 2.95 8.64
N ASN A 108 -13.79 2.02 9.60
CA ASN A 108 -14.13 2.24 11.00
C ASN A 108 -12.97 2.82 11.84
N GLY A 109 -11.85 3.19 11.21
CA GLY A 109 -10.90 4.13 11.79
C GLY A 109 -9.56 3.57 12.26
N TYR A 110 -9.15 2.38 11.82
CA TYR A 110 -7.88 1.75 12.22
C TYR A 110 -7.12 1.14 11.03
N VAL A 111 -5.85 0.80 11.28
CA VAL A 111 -4.97 0.11 10.33
C VAL A 111 -4.48 -1.20 10.95
N VAL A 112 -4.37 -2.25 10.13
CA VAL A 112 -3.72 -3.51 10.49
C VAL A 112 -2.53 -3.74 9.57
N TRP A 113 -1.38 -4.08 10.15
CA TRP A 113 -0.16 -4.41 9.42
C TRP A 113 0.27 -5.85 9.63
N GLY A 114 0.62 -6.52 8.54
CA GLY A 114 1.09 -7.88 8.57
C GLY A 114 2.62 -8.02 8.63
N GLU A 115 3.08 -9.09 9.27
CA GLU A 115 4.49 -9.41 9.49
C GLU A 115 5.26 -9.65 8.20
N GLU A 116 4.73 -10.44 7.27
CA GLU A 116 5.41 -10.71 6.00
C GLU A 116 5.56 -9.43 5.14
N LEU A 117 4.57 -8.53 5.18
CA LEU A 117 4.65 -7.24 4.50
C LEU A 117 5.75 -6.37 5.12
N LEU A 118 5.77 -6.25 6.45
CA LEU A 118 6.78 -5.45 7.17
C LEU A 118 8.20 -5.99 6.92
N ALA A 119 8.37 -7.31 6.95
CA ALA A 119 9.64 -7.97 6.65
C ALA A 119 10.09 -7.69 5.21
N SER A 120 9.15 -7.73 4.25
CA SER A 120 9.43 -7.39 2.86
C SER A 120 9.81 -5.93 2.68
N ALA A 121 9.04 -4.99 3.25
CA ALA A 121 9.31 -3.56 3.20
C ALA A 121 10.70 -3.22 3.77
N LEU A 122 11.09 -3.88 4.87
CA LEU A 122 12.41 -3.70 5.47
C LEU A 122 13.57 -4.02 4.51
N ASN A 123 13.40 -4.96 3.58
CA ASN A 123 14.40 -5.28 2.56
C ASN A 123 14.63 -4.13 1.56
N TYR A 124 13.69 -3.19 1.46
CA TYR A 124 13.78 -1.96 0.67
C TYR A 124 14.16 -0.73 1.53
N GLY A 125 14.46 -0.97 2.82
CA GLY A 125 14.85 0.05 3.79
C GLY A 125 13.66 0.70 4.49
N ASN A 126 13.98 1.44 5.56
CA ASN A 126 12.99 2.10 6.42
C ASN A 126 12.07 3.08 5.66
N VAL A 127 12.52 3.63 4.54
CA VAL A 127 11.71 4.51 3.68
C VAL A 127 10.48 3.79 3.10
N ALA A 128 10.58 2.50 2.79
CA ALA A 128 9.45 1.71 2.31
C ALA A 128 8.40 1.50 3.41
N ILE A 129 8.86 1.28 4.65
CA ILE A 129 7.99 1.21 5.83
C ILE A 129 7.25 2.54 6.02
N ALA A 130 7.97 3.67 5.98
CA ALA A 130 7.38 5.00 6.10
C ALA A 130 6.34 5.29 4.99
N TYR A 131 6.64 4.86 3.76
CA TYR A 131 5.72 5.01 2.63
C TYR A 131 4.42 4.21 2.82
N VAL A 132 4.51 2.93 3.19
CA VAL A 132 3.30 2.12 3.43
C VAL A 132 2.48 2.72 4.57
N ALA A 133 3.13 3.25 5.61
CA ALA A 133 2.42 3.84 6.75
C ALA A 133 1.62 5.06 6.31
N ALA A 134 2.22 5.91 5.46
CA ALA A 134 1.54 7.05 4.86
C ALA A 134 0.44 6.63 3.86
N HIS A 135 0.64 5.57 3.08
CA HIS A 135 -0.37 5.01 2.17
C HIS A 135 -1.62 4.56 2.91
N GLU A 136 -1.47 3.76 3.96
CA GLU A 136 -2.62 3.30 4.77
C GLU A 136 -3.32 4.46 5.51
N MET A 137 -2.55 5.48 5.90
CA MET A 137 -3.11 6.69 6.49
C MET A 137 -3.86 7.55 5.46
N ALA A 138 -3.42 7.56 4.19
CA ALA A 138 -4.14 8.23 3.11
C ALA A 138 -5.52 7.60 2.89
N HIS A 139 -5.65 6.28 3.03
CA HIS A 139 -6.98 5.65 3.04
C HIS A 139 -7.84 6.13 4.22
N GLN A 140 -7.27 6.39 5.40
CA GLN A 140 -8.04 7.02 6.50
C GLN A 140 -8.53 8.42 6.14
N VAL A 141 -7.75 9.20 5.40
CA VAL A 141 -8.19 10.48 4.85
C VAL A 141 -9.41 10.29 3.94
N GLN A 142 -9.32 9.38 2.98
CA GLN A 142 -10.37 9.06 2.02
C GLN A 142 -11.66 8.53 2.69
N PHE A 143 -11.54 7.71 3.73
CA PHE A 143 -12.71 7.19 4.45
C PHE A 143 -13.44 8.26 5.27
N ARG A 144 -12.74 9.29 5.72
CA ARG A 144 -13.29 10.34 6.59
C ARG A 144 -13.82 11.55 5.82
N ASP A 145 -13.34 11.76 4.59
CA ASP A 145 -13.81 12.80 3.68
C ASP A 145 -14.35 12.15 2.41
N ASN A 146 -15.68 12.07 2.31
CA ASN A 146 -16.37 11.42 1.18
C ASN A 146 -16.23 12.15 -0.18
N THR A 147 -15.46 13.23 -0.24
CA THR A 147 -15.11 13.91 -1.48
C THR A 147 -13.68 13.62 -1.95
N ILE A 148 -12.93 12.80 -1.20
CA ILE A 148 -11.57 12.35 -1.52
C ILE A 148 -11.62 10.81 -1.67
N PRO A 149 -11.12 10.22 -2.77
CA PRO A 149 -10.53 10.87 -3.94
C PRO A 149 -11.57 11.60 -4.81
N SER A 150 -11.14 12.66 -5.49
CA SER A 150 -11.92 13.34 -6.53
C SER A 150 -11.80 12.70 -7.92
N GLY A 151 -10.78 11.86 -8.13
CA GLY A 151 -10.60 11.08 -9.36
C GLY A 151 -11.74 10.07 -9.60
N ASN A 152 -12.12 9.86 -10.86
CA ASN A 152 -13.31 9.05 -11.20
C ASN A 152 -13.03 7.66 -11.78
N HIS A 153 -11.80 7.16 -11.69
CA HIS A 153 -11.40 5.88 -12.27
C HIS A 153 -11.20 4.80 -11.22
N VAL A 154 -11.24 3.52 -11.64
CA VAL A 154 -11.21 2.35 -10.74
C VAL A 154 -10.01 2.31 -9.79
N SER A 155 -8.88 2.90 -10.20
CA SER A 155 -7.65 2.97 -9.40
C SER A 155 -7.41 4.30 -8.68
N ALA A 156 -8.40 5.21 -8.64
CA ALA A 156 -8.21 6.56 -8.09
C ALA A 156 -7.78 6.52 -6.62
N THR A 157 -8.47 5.69 -5.82
CA THR A 157 -8.20 5.51 -4.39
C THR A 157 -6.74 5.11 -4.12
N GLU A 158 -6.24 4.09 -4.81
CA GLU A 158 -4.88 3.56 -4.59
C GLU A 158 -3.79 4.50 -5.14
N LEU A 159 -4.02 5.09 -6.32
CA LEU A 159 -3.04 6.00 -6.93
C LEU A 159 -2.95 7.32 -6.16
N GLU A 160 -4.05 7.82 -5.61
CA GLU A 160 -3.98 8.96 -4.72
C GLU A 160 -3.27 8.61 -3.41
N ALA A 161 -3.50 7.42 -2.85
CA ALA A 161 -2.79 6.96 -1.66
C ALA A 161 -1.27 6.85 -1.90
N ASP A 162 -0.85 6.40 -3.09
CA ASP A 162 0.55 6.45 -3.52
C ASP A 162 1.09 7.89 -3.59
N GLY A 163 0.28 8.80 -4.13
CA GLY A 163 0.57 10.23 -4.17
C GLY A 163 0.76 10.83 -2.78
N PHE A 164 -0.16 10.55 -1.85
CA PHE A 164 -0.04 10.97 -0.46
C PHE A 164 1.21 10.36 0.19
N GLY A 165 1.54 9.11 -0.11
CA GLY A 165 2.77 8.45 0.33
C GLY A 165 4.02 9.21 -0.13
N GLY A 166 4.13 9.52 -1.43
CA GLY A 166 5.23 10.31 -1.96
C GLY A 166 5.31 11.71 -1.35
N TYR A 167 4.15 12.35 -1.16
CA TYR A 167 4.04 13.66 -0.53
C TYR A 167 4.54 13.65 0.91
N PHE A 168 4.12 12.67 1.71
CA PHE A 168 4.61 12.46 3.06
C PHE A 168 6.13 12.26 3.08
N ILE A 169 6.64 11.31 2.29
CA ILE A 169 8.08 11.00 2.23
C ILE A 169 8.90 12.26 1.95
N ARG A 170 8.47 13.09 1.00
CA ARG A 170 9.17 14.35 0.69
C ARG A 170 9.20 15.33 1.86
N ARG A 171 8.10 15.39 2.61
CA ARG A 171 7.82 16.43 3.61
C ARG A 171 8.34 16.09 4.99
N THR A 172 8.41 14.82 5.34
CA THR A 172 8.72 14.37 6.70
C THR A 172 9.95 13.48 6.76
N TYR A 173 10.27 12.76 5.67
CA TYR A 173 11.27 11.70 5.71
C TYR A 173 12.59 12.09 5.03
N THR A 174 12.55 12.49 3.75
CA THR A 174 13.76 12.82 2.99
C THR A 174 13.49 13.77 1.82
N SER A 175 14.49 14.60 1.49
CA SER A 175 14.53 15.37 0.24
C SER A 175 15.41 14.74 -0.84
N ASP A 176 16.17 13.70 -0.49
CA ASP A 176 17.05 12.98 -1.42
C ASP A 176 16.26 11.92 -2.19
N TRP A 177 16.25 12.05 -3.53
CA TRP A 177 15.52 11.13 -4.39
C TRP A 177 16.03 9.69 -4.30
N ASN A 178 17.34 9.47 -4.18
CA ASN A 178 17.88 8.11 -4.11
C ASN A 178 17.32 7.34 -2.91
N THR A 179 17.14 8.04 -1.78
CA THR A 179 16.45 7.50 -0.62
C THR A 179 14.95 7.32 -0.90
N ALA A 180 14.27 8.34 -1.43
CA ALA A 180 12.83 8.28 -1.69
C ALA A 180 12.42 7.18 -2.69
N ALA A 181 13.24 6.94 -3.72
CA ALA A 181 12.97 5.95 -4.75
C ALA A 181 12.98 4.50 -4.21
N GLY A 182 13.62 4.27 -3.05
CA GLY A 182 13.52 3.01 -2.31
C GLY A 182 12.10 2.66 -1.85
N ALA A 183 11.28 3.66 -1.48
CA ALA A 183 9.87 3.44 -1.14
C ALA A 183 9.05 2.97 -2.34
N TYR A 184 9.35 3.55 -3.50
CA TYR A 184 8.68 3.21 -4.73
C TYR A 184 8.93 1.73 -5.13
N ASN A 185 10.16 1.21 -5.01
CA ASN A 185 10.45 -0.18 -5.35
C ASN A 185 9.59 -1.17 -4.54
N PHE A 186 9.13 -0.77 -3.37
CA PHE A 186 8.16 -1.53 -2.60
C PHE A 186 6.74 -1.37 -3.16
N SER A 187 6.29 -0.16 -3.50
CA SER A 187 4.93 0.11 -4.02
C SER A 187 4.52 -0.78 -5.21
N GLN A 188 5.44 -1.07 -6.13
CA GLN A 188 5.15 -1.94 -7.28
C GLN A 188 4.82 -3.37 -6.89
N THR A 189 5.29 -3.85 -5.73
CA THR A 189 4.99 -5.21 -5.25
C THR A 189 3.51 -5.39 -4.91
N LEU A 190 2.77 -4.29 -4.69
CA LEU A 190 1.32 -4.28 -4.45
C LEU A 190 0.51 -3.86 -5.69
N ALA A 191 1.14 -3.79 -6.87
CA ALA A 191 0.46 -3.45 -8.11
C ALA A 191 -0.44 -4.56 -8.63
N GLY A 192 -1.52 -4.18 -9.33
CA GLY A 192 -2.42 -5.09 -10.02
C GLY A 192 -2.17 -5.17 -11.53
N PRO A 193 -2.85 -6.09 -12.23
CA PRO A 193 -2.88 -6.09 -13.69
C PRO A 193 -3.55 -4.82 -14.24
N ASN A 194 -3.41 -4.57 -15.55
CA ASN A 194 -4.06 -3.42 -16.19
C ASN A 194 -5.58 -3.44 -15.97
N GLY A 195 -6.15 -2.28 -15.59
CA GLY A 195 -7.56 -2.15 -15.23
C GLY A 195 -7.92 -2.61 -13.81
N SER A 196 -6.95 -3.02 -13.00
CA SER A 196 -7.14 -3.33 -11.57
C SER A 196 -7.43 -2.06 -10.75
N SER A 197 -8.14 -2.22 -9.62
CA SER A 197 -8.28 -1.17 -8.60
C SER A 197 -6.95 -0.74 -7.98
N HIS A 198 -5.94 -1.60 -8.00
CA HIS A 198 -4.59 -1.24 -7.53
C HIS A 198 -3.79 -0.38 -8.51
N GLY A 199 -4.22 -0.28 -9.78
CA GLY A 199 -3.39 0.28 -10.85
C GLY A 199 -2.21 -0.62 -11.24
N THR A 200 -1.53 -0.27 -12.33
CA THR A 200 -0.30 -0.96 -12.77
C THR A 200 0.91 -0.46 -12.00
N ALA A 201 2.00 -1.24 -11.97
CA ALA A 201 3.25 -0.81 -11.33
C ALA A 201 3.73 0.56 -11.84
N ALA A 202 3.68 0.78 -13.16
CA ALA A 202 4.02 2.05 -13.80
C ALA A 202 3.14 3.22 -13.32
N GLN A 203 1.83 3.01 -13.22
CA GLN A 203 0.89 4.00 -12.69
C GLN A 203 1.23 4.35 -11.23
N ARG A 204 1.49 3.34 -10.40
CA ARG A 204 1.86 3.54 -8.99
C ARG A 204 3.16 4.34 -8.83
N ARG A 205 4.23 4.08 -9.64
CA ARG A 205 5.44 4.94 -9.58
C ARG A 205 5.17 6.37 -9.96
N SER A 206 4.42 6.59 -11.04
CA SER A 206 4.13 7.94 -11.50
C SER A 206 3.30 8.71 -10.47
N ALA A 207 2.38 8.04 -9.78
CA ALA A 207 1.59 8.61 -8.70
C ALA A 207 2.45 9.00 -7.50
N PHE A 208 3.31 8.08 -7.02
CA PHE A 208 4.28 8.37 -5.97
C PHE A 208 5.20 9.54 -6.34
N ARG A 209 5.78 9.54 -7.55
CA ARG A 209 6.67 10.60 -8.03
C ARG A 209 5.95 11.94 -8.08
N LEU A 210 4.73 12.01 -8.60
CA LEU A 210 3.94 13.23 -8.63
C LEU A 210 3.67 13.75 -7.22
N GLY A 211 3.31 12.87 -6.29
CA GLY A 211 3.14 13.20 -4.87
C GLY A 211 4.41 13.77 -4.25
N TYR A 212 5.56 13.15 -4.50
CA TYR A 212 6.87 13.61 -4.04
C TYR A 212 7.19 15.00 -4.58
N LEU A 213 7.00 15.25 -5.88
CA LEU A 213 7.21 16.56 -6.50
C LEU A 213 6.26 17.63 -5.94
N LEU A 214 4.99 17.29 -5.67
CA LEU A 214 4.05 18.19 -4.98
C LEU A 214 4.55 18.58 -3.58
N GLY A 215 5.38 17.75 -2.96
CA GLY A 215 6.01 17.98 -1.66
C GLY A 215 7.16 18.99 -1.66
N ASP A 216 7.78 19.30 -2.79
CA ASP A 216 8.99 20.13 -2.84
C ASP A 216 8.79 21.56 -2.32
N ASN A 217 7.69 22.21 -2.69
CA ASN A 217 7.40 23.60 -2.31
C ASN A 217 5.95 23.83 -1.82
N GLY A 218 5.16 22.77 -1.62
CA GLY A 218 3.74 22.89 -1.29
C GLY A 218 3.36 22.28 0.06
N THR A 219 2.79 23.08 0.97
CA THR A 219 2.01 22.55 2.12
C THR A 219 0.53 22.62 1.76
N TYR A 220 -0.10 21.48 1.58
CA TYR A 220 -1.50 21.38 1.19
C TYR A 220 -2.34 20.80 2.31
N SER A 221 -3.58 21.27 2.44
CA SER A 221 -4.61 20.43 3.07
C SER A 221 -4.84 19.19 2.22
N ASN A 222 -5.36 18.12 2.83
CA ASN A 222 -5.66 16.87 2.11
C ASN A 222 -6.53 17.10 0.86
N ARG A 223 -7.53 17.99 0.94
CA ARG A 223 -8.38 18.36 -0.19
C ARG A 223 -7.64 19.13 -1.29
N ASN A 224 -6.74 20.03 -0.92
CA ASN A 224 -5.94 20.74 -1.93
C ASN A 224 -4.92 19.79 -2.58
N PHE A 225 -4.38 18.83 -1.82
CA PHE A 225 -3.53 17.78 -2.37
C PHE A 225 -4.32 16.95 -3.40
N ASP A 226 -5.46 16.37 -3.01
CA ASP A 226 -6.38 15.62 -3.88
C ASP A 226 -6.66 16.37 -5.20
N THR A 227 -7.17 17.60 -5.10
CA THR A 227 -7.55 18.39 -6.27
C THR A 227 -6.36 18.68 -7.18
N ASN A 228 -5.20 19.02 -6.61
CA ASN A 228 -3.99 19.28 -7.40
C ASN A 228 -3.44 17.99 -8.00
N PHE A 229 -3.44 16.89 -7.26
CA PHE A 229 -2.95 15.59 -7.68
C PHE A 229 -3.72 15.10 -8.91
N PHE A 230 -5.05 14.97 -8.82
CA PHE A 230 -5.85 14.50 -9.95
C PHE A 230 -5.88 15.49 -11.11
N TYR A 231 -5.73 16.80 -10.86
CA TYR A 231 -5.56 17.76 -11.94
C TYR A 231 -4.35 17.43 -12.83
N TYR A 232 -3.18 17.16 -12.23
CA TYR A 232 -2.01 16.80 -13.03
C TYR A 232 -2.11 15.36 -13.52
N TYR A 233 -2.49 14.44 -12.64
CA TYR A 233 -2.43 13.01 -12.90
C TYR A 233 -3.38 12.59 -14.04
N ASP A 234 -4.66 12.95 -13.95
CA ASP A 234 -5.67 12.50 -14.91
C ASP A 234 -5.57 13.23 -16.25
N TYR A 235 -5.22 14.52 -16.25
CA TYR A 235 -5.21 15.31 -17.48
C TYR A 235 -3.88 15.32 -18.22
N TYR A 236 -2.77 14.99 -17.55
CA TYR A 236 -1.44 15.13 -18.14
C TYR A 236 -0.50 13.96 -17.90
N VAL A 237 -0.75 13.04 -16.96
CA VAL A 237 0.20 11.95 -16.65
C VAL A 237 -0.31 10.59 -17.14
N LYS A 238 -1.39 10.09 -16.53
CA LYS A 238 -1.82 8.69 -16.63
C LYS A 238 -2.08 8.22 -18.07
N ASP A 239 -2.84 9.00 -18.83
CA ASP A 239 -3.21 8.72 -20.21
C ASP A 239 -2.54 9.72 -21.20
N GLY A 240 -1.47 10.37 -20.74
CA GLY A 240 -0.83 11.48 -21.46
C GLY A 240 -1.64 12.78 -21.41
N ARG A 241 -1.36 13.70 -22.34
CA ARG A 241 -1.97 15.04 -22.38
C ARG A 241 -3.37 15.00 -22.98
N LEU A 242 -4.39 14.90 -22.13
CA LEU A 242 -5.81 14.94 -22.51
C LEU A 242 -6.35 16.37 -22.67
N LYS A 243 -5.67 17.38 -22.10
CA LYS A 243 -6.00 18.81 -22.26
C LYS A 243 -4.96 19.56 -23.09
N LEU A 244 -5.44 20.29 -24.09
CA LEU A 244 -4.59 21.12 -24.95
C LEU A 244 -3.96 22.29 -24.21
N GLU A 245 -4.67 22.90 -23.26
CA GLU A 245 -4.17 24.03 -22.48
C GLU A 245 -3.80 23.57 -21.07
N LEU A 246 -2.55 23.84 -20.66
CA LEU A 246 -2.05 23.59 -19.31
C LEU A 246 -2.19 24.88 -18.50
N VAL A 247 -3.26 24.98 -17.73
CA VAL A 247 -3.54 26.13 -16.86
C VAL A 247 -3.08 25.81 -15.43
N LYS A 248 -2.55 26.78 -14.71
CA LYS A 248 -2.21 26.60 -13.30
C LYS A 248 -3.48 26.49 -12.43
N PRO A 249 -3.64 25.45 -11.58
CA PRO A 249 -4.68 25.41 -10.56
C PRO A 249 -4.65 26.64 -9.62
N ALA A 250 -5.80 27.05 -9.12
CA ALA A 250 -5.88 28.19 -8.19
C ALA A 250 -5.21 27.88 -6.83
N THR A 251 -5.23 26.61 -6.43
CA THR A 251 -4.73 26.05 -5.16
C THR A 251 -3.24 25.74 -5.16
N ILE A 252 -2.51 26.04 -6.24
CA ILE A 252 -1.07 25.78 -6.35
C ILE A 252 -0.28 27.08 -6.57
N GLU A 253 0.85 27.21 -5.89
CA GLU A 253 1.79 28.30 -6.09
C GLU A 253 2.43 28.23 -7.48
N GLN A 254 2.80 29.39 -8.03
CA GLN A 254 3.35 29.48 -9.39
C GLN A 254 4.65 28.66 -9.56
N SER A 255 5.58 28.78 -8.62
CA SER A 255 6.86 28.04 -8.65
C SER A 255 6.65 26.53 -8.58
N GLN A 256 5.69 26.07 -7.79
CA GLN A 256 5.35 24.64 -7.70
C GLN A 256 4.68 24.13 -8.98
N HIS A 257 3.81 24.93 -9.59
CA HIS A 257 3.26 24.61 -10.90
C HIS A 257 4.36 24.44 -11.94
N GLU A 258 5.23 25.44 -12.09
CA GLU A 258 6.37 25.39 -13.03
C GLU A 258 7.26 24.18 -12.78
N HIS A 259 7.51 23.85 -11.51
CA HIS A 259 8.27 22.67 -11.13
C HIS A 259 7.59 21.36 -11.58
N ILE A 260 6.28 21.19 -11.39
CA ILE A 260 5.56 20.01 -11.86
C ILE A 260 5.54 19.97 -13.40
N VAL A 261 5.31 21.11 -14.05
CA VAL A 261 5.31 21.20 -15.52
C VAL A 261 6.64 20.75 -16.11
N ALA A 262 7.76 21.11 -15.47
CA ALA A 262 9.09 20.68 -15.91
C ALA A 262 9.29 19.15 -15.86
N HIS A 263 8.49 18.43 -15.06
CA HIS A 263 8.57 16.97 -14.90
C HIS A 263 7.41 16.23 -15.58
N LEU A 264 6.50 16.90 -16.30
CA LEU A 264 5.34 16.21 -16.90
C LEU A 264 5.74 15.14 -17.91
N GLU A 265 6.77 15.38 -18.72
CA GLU A 265 7.26 14.38 -19.68
C GLU A 265 7.87 13.17 -18.95
N GLU A 266 8.66 13.41 -17.90
CA GLU A 266 9.20 12.34 -17.04
C GLU A 266 8.05 11.50 -16.44
N LEU A 267 7.06 12.16 -15.83
CA LEU A 267 5.89 11.50 -15.23
C LEU A 267 5.11 10.66 -16.25
N GLN A 268 4.94 11.14 -17.48
CA GLN A 268 4.29 10.39 -18.57
C GLN A 268 5.09 9.14 -18.97
N LYS A 269 6.42 9.27 -19.09
CA LYS A 269 7.30 8.14 -19.40
C LYS A 269 7.31 7.09 -18.28
N ILE A 270 7.22 7.54 -17.03
CA ILE A 270 7.05 6.64 -15.89
C ILE A 270 5.69 5.92 -15.98
N ALA A 271 4.60 6.67 -16.17
CA ALA A 271 3.24 6.13 -16.18
C ALA A 271 2.98 5.12 -17.31
N SER A 272 3.60 5.34 -18.47
CA SER A 272 3.54 4.45 -19.63
C SER A 272 4.48 3.24 -19.53
N GLY A 273 5.42 3.26 -18.58
CA GLY A 273 6.45 2.24 -18.42
C GLY A 273 7.63 2.37 -19.39
N GLU A 274 7.76 3.49 -20.10
CA GLU A 274 8.95 3.81 -20.91
C GLU A 274 10.20 3.97 -20.04
N ILE A 275 10.06 4.61 -18.87
CA ILE A 275 11.10 4.60 -17.84
C ILE A 275 11.01 3.28 -17.07
N SER A 276 12.07 2.49 -17.16
CA SER A 276 12.21 1.23 -16.43
C SER A 276 12.39 1.47 -14.92
N GLU A 277 12.28 0.40 -14.15
CA GLU A 277 12.47 0.45 -12.70
C GLU A 277 13.89 0.87 -12.31
N GLU A 278 14.89 0.35 -13.02
CA GLU A 278 16.28 0.72 -12.81
C GLU A 278 16.53 2.20 -13.15
N GLU A 279 15.95 2.70 -14.24
CA GLU A 279 16.07 4.13 -14.59
C GLU A 279 15.37 5.03 -13.58
N PHE A 280 14.21 4.62 -13.07
CA PHE A 280 13.46 5.39 -12.08
C PHE A 280 14.26 5.65 -10.79
N LEU A 281 15.04 4.66 -10.34
CA LEU A 281 15.90 4.79 -9.15
C LEU A 281 17.01 5.82 -9.32
N ASN A 282 17.39 6.13 -10.56
CA ASN A 282 18.50 7.00 -10.88
C ASN A 282 18.05 8.36 -11.48
N LEU A 283 16.78 8.73 -11.32
CA LEU A 283 16.30 10.06 -11.70
C LEU A 283 16.98 11.14 -10.83
N ASN A 284 17.20 12.32 -11.41
CA ASN A 284 17.78 13.48 -10.70
C ASN A 284 16.70 14.54 -10.44
#